data_AF-A0A960YVG7-F1
#
_entry.id   AF-A0A960YVG7-F1
#
_cell.length_a   1.000
_cell.length_b   1.000
_cell.length_c   1.000
_cell.angle_alpha   90.00
_cell.angle_beta   90.00
_cell.angle_gamma   90.00
#
_symmetry.space_group_name_H-M   'P 1'
#
loop_
_entity.id
_entity.type
_entity.pdbx_description
1 polymer ?
#
loop_
_entity_poly.entity_id
_entity_poly.type
_entity_poly.pdbx_seq_one_letter_code
_entity_poly.pdbx_strand_id
1 'polypeptide(L)' 'MISDEEIELYQNQRKLALSTIDDLTQLKIDLIESDKPVPQFINNAIRHLKKKYLIQDQTIGEMLR' A
#
# COMPACT_ATOMS: atom_id res chain seq x y z
N MET A 1 19.72 11.37 12.03
CA MET A 1 18.47 11.05 12.74
C MET A 1 17.34 11.40 11.82
N ILE A 2 16.36 10.51 11.65
CA ILE A 2 15.10 10.84 10.99
C ILE A 2 14.34 11.76 11.95
N SER A 3 13.80 12.86 11.44
CA SER A 3 12.98 13.79 12.22
C SER A 3 11.59 13.22 12.51
N ASP A 4 10.95 13.70 13.57
CA ASP A 4 9.58 13.29 13.92
C ASP A 4 8.59 13.63 12.77
N GLU A 5 8.82 14.72 12.05
CA GLU A 5 8.04 15.12 10.86
C GLU A 5 8.17 14.10 9.71
N GLU A 6 9.38 13.58 9.48
CA GLU A 6 9.61 12.53 8.48
C GLU A 6 8.91 11.23 8.90
N ILE A 7 8.98 10.86 10.19
CA ILE A 7 8.28 9.68 10.72
C ILE A 7 6.77 9.81 10.53
N GLU A 8 6.19 10.95 10.89
CA GLU A 8 4.75 11.22 10.74
C GLU A 8 4.33 11.17 9.26
N LEU A 9 5.12 11.77 8.37
CA LEU A 9 4.89 11.71 6.93
C LEU A 9 4.91 10.27 6.42
N TYR A 10 5.87 9.45 6.84
CA TYR A 10 5.92 8.03 6.48
C TYR A 10 4.69 7.26 6.98
N GLN A 11 4.27 7.48 8.22
CA GLN A 11 3.08 6.84 8.78
C GLN A 11 1.80 7.24 8.02
N ASN A 12 1.66 8.51 7.66
CA ASN A 12 0.53 9.01 6.88
C ASN A 12 0.51 8.42 5.46
N GLN A 13 1.65 8.38 4.78
CA GLN A 13 1.77 7.75 3.46
C GLN A 13 1.46 6.25 3.51
N ARG A 14 1.90 5.55 4.55
CA ARG A 14 1.61 4.12 4.78
C ARG A 14 0.12 3.91 4.99
N LYS A 15 -0.53 4.70 5.84
CA LYS A 15 -1.98 4.60 6.10
C LYS A 15 -2.78 4.79 4.82
N LEU A 16 -2.45 5.81 4.03
CA LEU A 16 -3.08 6.05 2.73
C LEU A 16 -2.86 4.88 1.76
N ALA A 17 -1.63 4.35 1.69
CA ALA A 17 -1.30 3.23 0.80
C ALA A 17 -2.04 1.95 1.17
N LEU A 18 -2.18 1.64 2.46
CA LEU A 18 -2.94 0.47 2.92
C LEU A 18 -4.43 0.62 2.58
N SER A 19 -5.04 1.78 2.86
CA SER A 19 -6.42 2.06 2.45
C SER A 19 -6.61 1.91 0.95
N THR A 20 -5.67 2.41 0.15
CA THR A 20 -5.72 2.30 -1.31
C THR A 20 -5.60 0.84 -1.78
N ILE A 21 -4.79 0.01 -1.10
CA ILE A 21 -4.71 -1.43 -1.39
C ILE A 21 -6.05 -2.10 -1.13
N ASP A 22 -6.72 -1.76 -0.03
CA ASP A 22 -8.02 -2.33 0.33
C ASP A 22 -9.07 -1.95 -0.72
N ASP A 23 -9.15 -0.67 -1.10
CA ASP A 23 -10.07 -0.18 -2.14
C ASP A 23 -9.85 -0.88 -3.50
N LEU A 24 -8.58 -1.01 -3.93
CA LEU A 24 -8.23 -1.69 -5.19
C LEU A 24 -8.51 -3.20 -5.11
N THR A 25 -8.39 -3.79 -3.93
CA THR A 25 -8.69 -5.21 -3.72
C THR A 25 -10.18 -5.45 -3.77
N GLN A 26 -10.99 -4.58 -3.16
CA GLN A 26 -12.45 -4.64 -3.25
C GLN A 26 -12.92 -4.45 -4.70
N LEU A 27 -12.43 -3.41 -5.38
CA LEU A 27 -12.75 -3.19 -6.80
C LEU A 27 -12.41 -4.41 -7.67
N LYS A 28 -11.28 -5.07 -7.39
CA LYS A 28 -10.91 -6.30 -8.09
C LYS A 28 -11.90 -7.42 -7.83
N ILE A 29 -12.37 -7.60 -6.59
CA ILE A 29 -13.38 -8.60 -6.22
C ILE A 29 -14.68 -8.30 -6.98
N ASP A 30 -15.16 -7.06 -6.93
CA ASP A 30 -16.42 -6.65 -7.58
C ASP A 30 -16.39 -6.90 -9.10
N LEU A 31 -15.24 -6.68 -9.74
CA LEU A 31 -15.04 -6.97 -11.16
C LEU A 31 -15.11 -8.48 -11.44
N ILE A 32 -14.50 -9.31 -10.60
CA ILE A 32 -14.55 -10.77 -10.73
C ILE A 32 -15.97 -11.28 -10.52
N GLU A 33 -16.68 -10.79 -9.50
CA GLU A 33 -18.06 -11.18 -9.20
C GLU A 33 -19.04 -10.74 -10.31
N SER A 34 -18.73 -9.64 -10.99
CA SER A 34 -19.49 -9.15 -12.15
C SER A 34 -19.10 -9.82 -13.48
N ASP A 35 -18.22 -10.83 -13.47
CA ASP A 35 -17.65 -11.49 -14.66
C ASP A 35 -17.00 -10.50 -15.65
N LYS A 36 -16.40 -9.42 -15.10
CA LYS A 36 -15.70 -8.37 -15.85
C LYS A 36 -14.19 -8.61 -15.81
N PRO A 37 -13.47 -8.26 -16.89
CA PRO A 37 -12.02 -8.36 -16.89
C PRO A 37 -11.41 -7.41 -15.86
N VAL A 38 -10.46 -7.90 -15.07
CA VAL A 38 -9.68 -7.09 -14.12
C VAL A 38 -8.56 -6.37 -14.86
N PRO A 39 -8.55 -5.02 -14.90
CA PRO A 39 -7.47 -4.28 -15.56
C PRO A 39 -6.10 -4.57 -14.93
N GLN A 40 -5.08 -4.72 -15.78
CA GLN A 40 -3.72 -5.03 -15.33
C GLN A 40 -3.15 -3.99 -14.35
N PHE A 41 -3.55 -2.72 -14.49
CA PHE A 41 -3.09 -1.65 -13.61
C PHE A 41 -3.48 -1.91 -12.14
N ILE A 42 -4.65 -2.52 -11.86
CA ILE A 42 -5.09 -2.81 -10.49
C ILE A 42 -4.10 -3.77 -9.81
N ASN A 43 -3.77 -4.86 -10.51
CA ASN A 43 -2.80 -5.84 -10.00
C ASN A 43 -1.40 -5.21 -9.83
N ASN A 44 -0.98 -4.37 -10.78
CA ASN A 44 0.32 -3.69 -10.70
C ASN A 44 0.37 -2.69 -9.54
N ALA A 45 -0.69 -1.92 -9.33
CA ALA A 45 -0.81 -0.93 -8.26
C ALA A 45 -0.78 -1.61 -6.89
N ILE A 46 -1.60 -2.66 -6.67
CA ILE A 46 -1.58 -3.45 -5.44
C ILE A 46 -0.18 -4.01 -5.17
N ARG A 47 0.46 -4.59 -6.19
CA ARG A 47 1.82 -5.15 -6.06
C ARG A 47 2.84 -4.08 -5.69
N HIS A 48 2.80 -2.93 -6.35
CA HIS A 48 3.71 -1.83 -6.11
C HIS A 48 3.56 -1.27 -4.70
N LEU A 49 2.34 -0.98 -4.27
CA LEU A 49 2.06 -0.44 -2.94
C LEU A 49 2.44 -1.44 -1.84
N LYS A 50 2.10 -2.73 -2.00
CA LYS A 50 2.54 -3.78 -1.07
C LYS A 50 4.07 -3.85 -1.00
N LYS A 51 4.77 -3.86 -2.13
CA LYS A 51 6.24 -3.92 -2.11
C LYS A 51 6.85 -2.69 -1.43
N LYS A 52 6.37 -1.48 -1.76
CA LYS A 52 6.92 -0.23 -1.23
C LYS A 52 6.73 -0.12 0.28
N TYR A 53 5.50 -0.30 0.76
CA TYR A 53 5.17 0.01 2.15
C TYR A 53 5.31 -1.18 3.12
N LEU A 54 5.41 -2.42 2.62
CA LEU A 54 5.70 -3.59 3.45
C LEU A 54 7.23 -3.76 3.67
N ILE A 55 8.06 -3.37 2.70
CA ILE A 55 9.53 -3.34 2.85
C ILE A 55 9.96 -2.13 3.67
N GLN A 56 9.36 -0.96 3.47
CA GLN A 56 9.68 0.24 4.27
C GLN A 56 9.36 0.06 5.76
N ASP A 57 8.37 -0.76 6.12
CA ASP A 57 8.03 -1.10 7.51
C ASP A 57 9.21 -1.79 8.22
N GLN A 58 9.91 -2.68 7.51
CA GLN A 58 11.08 -3.39 8.05
C GLN A 58 12.23 -2.42 8.30
N THR A 59 12.51 -1.53 7.36
CA THR A 59 13.60 -0.56 7.47
C THR A 59 13.36 0.47 8.57
N ILE A 60 12.15 1.04 8.68
CA ILE A 60 11.84 2.00 9.74
C ILE A 60 11.77 1.30 11.11
N GLY A 61 11.21 0.09 11.17
CA GLY A 61 11.21 -0.71 12.39
C GLY A 61 12.61 -1.10 12.88
N GLU A 62 13.57 -1.28 11.98
CA GLU A 62 14.99 -1.47 12.30
C GLU A 62 15.66 -0.17 12.77
N MET A 63 15.27 0.99 12.23
CA MET A 63 15.83 2.29 12.61
C MET A 63 15.30 2.84 13.94
N LEU A 64 14.14 2.36 14.39
CA LEU A 64 13.53 2.72 15.68
C LEU A 64 13.94 1.77 16.84
N ARG A 65 14.79 0.77 16.57
CA ARG A 65 15.39 -0.13 17.58
C ARG A 65 16.77 0.37 18.01
#